data_AF-A0A9W8EW48-F1
#
_entry.id   AF-A0A9W8EW48-F1
#
_cell.length_a   1.000
_cell.length_b   1.000
_cell.length_c   1.000
_cell.angle_alpha   90.00
_cell.angle_beta   90.00
_cell.angle_gamma   90.00
#
_symmetry.space_group_name_H-M   'P 1'
#
loop_
_entity.id
_entity.type
_entity.pdbx_description
1 polymer ?
#
loop_
_entity_poly.entity_id
_entity_poly.type
_entity_poly.pdbx_seq_one_letter_code
_entity_poly.pdbx_strand_id
1 'polypeptide(L)'
;PVPEAATADITMDELEVQLDTMDGVVSNAVLELELAQIPARIKATGDADGHLQDLESSIQLRMTVVGALVGAGTLTIQMYMDSVASEMAQARRWALTAKRSGRNDLAVRALQRMKAMQSELSEMKAAMEAS
;
A
#
# COMPACT_ATOMS: atom_id res chain seq x y z
N PRO A 1 21.27 -24.30 -21.27
CA PRO A 1 20.20 -24.04 -20.29
C PRO A 1 20.58 -22.86 -19.38
N VAL A 2 19.96 -21.70 -19.62
CA VAL A 2 20.03 -20.57 -18.69
C VAL A 2 19.16 -20.95 -17.48
N PRO A 3 19.60 -20.78 -16.23
CA PRO A 3 18.73 -21.01 -15.08
C PRO A 3 17.65 -19.94 -15.12
N GLU A 4 16.42 -20.37 -15.39
CA GLU A 4 15.21 -19.58 -15.18
C GLU A 4 15.21 -19.16 -13.71
N ALA A 5 15.36 -17.86 -13.47
CA ALA A 5 15.28 -17.31 -12.12
C ALA A 5 13.90 -17.67 -11.60
N ALA A 6 13.84 -18.59 -10.64
CA ALA A 6 12.64 -18.92 -9.90
C ALA A 6 12.12 -17.62 -9.28
N THR A 7 11.16 -16.97 -9.92
CA THR A 7 10.28 -16.02 -9.25
C THR A 7 9.62 -16.85 -8.17
N ALA A 8 10.01 -16.64 -6.91
CA ALA A 8 9.30 -17.24 -5.80
C ALA A 8 7.83 -16.82 -5.95
N ASP A 9 7.00 -17.76 -6.38
CA ASP A 9 5.56 -17.54 -6.55
C ASP A 9 5.00 -17.34 -5.15
N ILE A 10 4.85 -16.08 -4.75
CA ILE A 10 4.10 -15.74 -3.55
C ILE A 10 2.70 -16.32 -3.68
N THR A 11 2.24 -17.01 -2.65
CA THR A 11 0.88 -17.55 -2.66
C THR A 11 -0.13 -16.40 -2.61
N MET A 12 -1.38 -16.66 -2.98
CA MET A 12 -2.42 -15.62 -2.93
C MET A 12 -2.76 -15.23 -1.49
N ASP A 13 -2.64 -16.17 -0.56
CA ASP A 13 -2.81 -15.91 0.87
C ASP A 13 -1.66 -15.05 1.40
N GLU A 14 -0.42 -15.32 0.97
CA GLU A 14 0.72 -14.46 1.27
C GLU A 14 0.54 -13.06 0.68
N LEU A 15 0.03 -12.94 -0.55
CA LEU A 15 -0.23 -11.66 -1.17
C LEU A 15 -1.32 -10.86 -0.41
N GLU A 16 -2.35 -11.54 0.06
CA GLU A 16 -3.40 -10.94 0.88
C GLU A 16 -2.84 -10.41 2.21
N VAL A 17 -1.97 -11.20 2.88
CA VAL A 17 -1.25 -10.77 4.08
C VAL A 17 -0.31 -9.59 3.79
N GLN A 18 0.41 -9.61 2.67
CA GLN A 18 1.28 -8.50 2.26
C GLN A 18 0.49 -7.22 1.99
N LEU A 19 -0.70 -7.35 1.42
CA LEU A 19 -1.60 -6.21 1.28
C LEU A 19 -2.08 -5.74 2.66
N ASP A 20 -2.42 -6.61 3.60
CA ASP A 20 -2.79 -6.17 4.95
C ASP A 20 -1.60 -5.67 5.80
N THR A 21 -0.35 -5.89 5.38
CA THR A 21 0.82 -5.38 6.10
C THR A 21 1.06 -3.89 5.78
N MET A 22 0.95 -3.04 6.80
CA MET A 22 1.18 -1.59 6.69
C MET A 22 2.60 -1.16 7.09
N ASP A 23 3.37 -2.10 7.62
CA ASP A 23 4.77 -1.87 7.94
C ASP A 23 5.55 -1.52 6.67
N GLY A 24 6.27 -0.40 6.72
CA GLY A 24 7.03 0.09 5.58
C GLY A 24 6.27 1.02 4.64
N VAL A 25 4.93 1.05 4.66
CA VAL A 25 4.13 1.95 3.81
C VAL A 25 4.30 3.40 4.27
N VAL A 26 4.78 4.28 3.40
CA VAL A 26 4.87 5.72 3.69
C VAL A 26 3.81 6.53 2.95
N SER A 27 3.24 6.02 1.87
CA SER A 27 2.19 6.73 1.12
C SER A 27 0.98 7.02 2.01
N ASN A 28 0.76 8.30 2.31
CA ASN A 28 -0.40 8.74 3.08
C ASN A 28 -1.69 8.46 2.30
N ALA A 29 -1.67 8.63 0.98
CA ALA A 29 -2.82 8.31 0.13
C ALA A 29 -3.21 6.81 0.18
N VAL A 30 -2.24 5.90 0.30
CA VAL A 30 -2.53 4.46 0.50
C VAL A 30 -3.09 4.20 1.89
N LEU A 31 -2.49 4.78 2.93
CA LEU A 31 -2.94 4.61 4.31
C LEU A 31 -4.39 5.10 4.48
N GLU A 32 -4.72 6.27 3.95
CA GLU A 32 -6.08 6.82 3.96
C GLU A 32 -7.06 5.96 3.17
N LEU A 33 -6.67 5.49 1.98
CA LEU A 33 -7.48 4.61 1.16
C LEU A 33 -7.82 3.31 1.91
N GLU A 34 -6.83 2.66 2.51
CA GLU A 34 -7.01 1.39 3.22
C GLU A 34 -7.85 1.58 4.48
N LEU A 35 -7.62 2.65 5.24
CA LEU A 35 -8.41 3.00 6.42
C LEU A 35 -9.88 3.19 6.05
N ALA A 36 -10.17 3.91 4.96
CA ALA A 36 -11.53 4.17 4.49
C ALA A 36 -12.28 2.89 4.04
N GLN A 37 -11.56 1.82 3.70
CA GLN A 37 -12.15 0.55 3.27
C GLN A 37 -12.49 -0.38 4.44
N ILE A 38 -11.88 -0.21 5.61
CA ILE A 38 -12.05 -1.11 6.77
C ILE A 38 -13.51 -1.26 7.20
N PRO A 39 -14.31 -0.20 7.37
CA PRO A 39 -15.71 -0.36 7.79
C PRO A 39 -16.54 -1.22 6.82
N ALA A 40 -16.28 -1.10 5.51
CA ALA A 40 -16.94 -1.92 4.50
C ALA A 40 -16.49 -3.38 4.56
N ARG A 41 -15.19 -3.63 4.84
CA ARG A 41 -14.64 -4.98 5.02
C ARG A 41 -15.18 -5.67 6.28
N ILE A 42 -15.29 -4.94 7.40
CA ILE A 42 -15.91 -5.43 8.64
C ILE A 42 -17.37 -5.82 8.37
N LYS A 43 -18.13 -4.95 7.69
CA LYS A 43 -19.52 -5.26 7.34
C LYS A 43 -19.66 -6.51 6.44
N ALA A 44 -18.69 -6.76 5.57
CA ALA A 44 -18.71 -7.90 4.64
C ALA A 44 -18.32 -9.23 5.32
N THR A 45 -17.45 -9.19 6.34
CA THR A 45 -16.91 -10.37 7.05
C THR A 45 -17.64 -10.67 8.36
N GLY A 46 -18.27 -9.66 8.97
CA GLY A 46 -18.95 -9.70 10.26
C GLY A 46 -18.22 -8.85 11.32
N ASP A 47 -18.98 -8.27 12.25
CA ASP A 47 -18.50 -7.29 13.26
C ASP A 47 -17.41 -7.80 14.25
N ALA A 48 -17.02 -9.08 14.17
CA ALA A 48 -16.11 -9.72 15.10
C ALA A 48 -14.70 -10.00 14.52
N ASP A 49 -14.36 -9.45 13.36
CA ASP A 49 -13.04 -9.66 12.78
C ASP A 49 -11.97 -8.80 13.49
N GLY A 50 -11.41 -9.35 14.58
CA GLY A 50 -10.35 -8.71 15.37
C GLY A 50 -9.13 -8.35 14.52
N HIS A 51 -8.85 -9.09 13.44
CA HIS A 51 -7.77 -8.77 12.51
C HIS A 51 -8.01 -7.43 11.79
N LEU A 52 -9.25 -7.13 11.40
CA LEU A 52 -9.56 -5.84 10.74
C LEU A 52 -9.48 -4.65 11.72
N GLN A 53 -9.81 -4.86 12.99
CA GLN A 53 -9.66 -3.83 14.04
C GLN A 53 -8.18 -3.57 14.37
N ASP A 54 -7.38 -4.64 14.43
CA ASP A 54 -5.92 -4.54 14.61
C ASP A 54 -5.29 -3.84 13.41
N LEU A 55 -5.74 -4.16 12.19
CA LEU A 55 -5.31 -3.48 10.97
C LEU A 55 -5.67 -1.99 10.99
N GLU A 56 -6.88 -1.62 11.43
CA GLU A 56 -7.29 -0.23 11.57
C GLU A 56 -6.34 0.55 12.47
N SER A 57 -6.05 -0.02 13.64
CA SER A 57 -5.14 0.55 14.63
C SER A 57 -3.72 0.65 14.07
N SER A 58 -3.26 -0.35 13.32
CA SER A 58 -1.95 -0.35 12.66
C SER A 58 -1.83 0.76 11.62
N ILE A 59 -2.86 0.98 10.78
CA ILE A 59 -2.87 2.06 9.79
C ILE A 59 -2.78 3.42 10.47
N GLN A 60 -3.60 3.66 11.50
CA GLN A 60 -3.62 4.94 12.24
C GLN A 60 -2.26 5.23 12.90
N LEU A 61 -1.66 4.20 13.52
CA LEU A 61 -0.31 4.30 14.09
C LEU A 61 0.71 4.62 12.99
N ARG A 62 0.62 3.95 11.84
CA ARG A 62 1.54 4.16 10.74
C ARG A 62 1.47 5.59 10.20
N MET A 63 0.27 6.15 10.02
CA MET A 63 0.09 7.56 9.63
C MET A 63 0.77 8.50 10.62
N THR A 64 0.61 8.25 11.92
CA THR A 64 1.24 9.03 12.99
C THR A 64 2.77 8.96 12.91
N VAL A 65 3.32 7.76 12.68
CA VAL A 65 4.77 7.54 12.54
C VAL A 65 5.32 8.27 11.31
N VAL A 66 4.66 8.16 10.15
CA VAL A 66 5.08 8.85 8.92
C VAL A 66 5.08 10.36 9.12
N GLY A 67 4.02 10.92 9.70
CA GLY A 67 3.94 12.34 10.02
C GLY A 67 5.06 12.81 10.96
N ALA A 68 5.37 12.02 11.98
CA ALA A 68 6.47 12.31 12.91
C ALA A 68 7.84 12.27 12.22
N LEU A 69 8.09 11.30 11.34
CA LEU A 69 9.35 11.19 10.58
C LEU A 69 9.56 12.38 9.65
N VAL A 70 8.49 12.85 8.99
CA VAL A 70 8.53 14.07 8.16
C VAL A 70 8.77 15.30 9.03
N GLY A 71 8.02 15.46 10.13
CA GLY A 71 8.16 16.60 11.04
C GLY A 71 9.53 16.69 11.72
N ALA A 72 10.16 15.55 12.00
CA ALA A 72 11.52 15.48 12.53
C ALA A 72 12.62 15.68 11.46
N GLY A 73 12.26 15.75 10.18
CA GLY A 73 13.21 15.82 9.06
C GLY A 73 13.94 14.50 8.75
N THR A 74 13.61 13.41 9.45
CA THR A 74 14.17 12.07 9.23
C THR A 74 13.72 11.50 7.88
N LEU A 75 12.49 11.80 7.47
CA LEU A 75 11.96 11.47 6.15
C LEU A 75 11.83 12.75 5.33
N THR A 76 12.83 13.02 4.51
CA THR A 76 12.81 14.19 3.60
C THR A 76 11.74 14.00 2.51
N ILE A 77 11.29 15.11 1.90
CA ILE A 77 10.32 15.07 0.79
C ILE A 77 10.82 14.18 -0.35
N GLN A 78 12.10 14.27 -0.71
CA GLN A 78 12.68 13.43 -1.75
C GLN A 78 12.65 11.94 -1.38
N MET A 79 13.08 11.61 -0.15
CA MET A 79 13.03 10.22 0.34
C MET A 79 11.61 9.67 0.41
N TYR A 80 10.63 10.51 0.80
CA TYR A 80 9.22 10.17 0.79
C TYR A 80 8.78 9.81 -0.64
N MET A 81 9.02 10.69 -1.61
CA MET A 81 8.62 10.46 -2.99
C MET A 81 9.27 9.22 -3.62
N ASP A 82 10.55 8.98 -3.34
CA ASP A 82 11.26 7.80 -3.80
C ASP A 82 10.67 6.51 -3.21
N SER A 83 10.27 6.56 -1.93
CA SER A 83 9.62 5.44 -1.25
C SER A 83 8.22 5.18 -1.84
N VAL A 84 7.41 6.22 -2.04
CA VAL A 84 6.08 6.11 -2.69
C VAL A 84 6.21 5.56 -4.12
N ALA A 85 7.23 5.99 -4.88
CA ALA A 85 7.49 5.45 -6.23
C ALA A 85 7.86 3.95 -6.20
N SER A 86 8.65 3.54 -5.20
CA SER A 86 9.01 2.13 -4.98
C SER A 86 7.78 1.28 -4.61
N GLU A 87 6.94 1.77 -3.69
CA GLU A 87 5.68 1.14 -3.30
C GLU A 87 4.73 1.01 -4.49
N MET A 88 4.64 2.03 -5.34
CA MET A 88 3.82 2.00 -6.56
C MET A 88 4.28 0.91 -7.52
N ALA A 89 5.59 0.74 -7.68
CA ALA A 89 6.15 -0.33 -8.50
C ALA A 89 5.84 -1.72 -7.91
N GLN A 90 5.86 -1.86 -6.57
CA GLN A 90 5.47 -3.09 -5.88
C GLN A 90 3.98 -3.39 -6.05
N ALA A 91 3.11 -2.41 -5.87
CA ALA A 91 1.67 -2.55 -6.08
C ALA A 91 1.34 -3.00 -7.51
N ARG A 92 2.10 -2.50 -8.51
CA ARG A 92 1.98 -2.98 -9.90
C ARG A 92 2.37 -4.46 -10.04
N ARG A 93 3.44 -4.91 -9.37
CA ARG A 93 3.85 -6.33 -9.37
C ARG A 93 2.78 -7.21 -8.73
N TRP A 94 2.23 -6.78 -7.59
CA TRP A 94 1.12 -7.46 -6.91
C TRP A 94 -0.11 -7.58 -7.79
N ALA A 95 -0.53 -6.49 -8.44
CA ALA A 95 -1.67 -6.49 -9.35
C ALA A 95 -1.52 -7.49 -10.50
N LEU A 96 -0.33 -7.54 -11.12
CA LEU A 96 -0.04 -8.49 -12.20
C LEU A 96 -0.03 -9.94 -11.70
N THR A 97 0.54 -10.18 -10.53
CA THR A 97 0.62 -11.51 -9.91
C THR A 97 -0.80 -12.02 -9.58
N ALA A 98 -1.60 -11.22 -8.88
CA ALA A 98 -3.00 -11.54 -8.57
C ALA A 98 -3.84 -11.77 -9.84
N LYS A 99 -3.64 -10.96 -10.88
CA LYS A 99 -4.37 -11.11 -12.14
C LYS A 99 -4.05 -12.43 -12.84
N ARG A 100 -2.78 -12.84 -12.85
CA ARG A 100 -2.34 -14.13 -13.44
C ARG A 100 -2.93 -15.33 -12.68
N SER A 101 -3.09 -15.20 -11.38
CA SER A 101 -3.65 -16.25 -10.51
C SER A 101 -5.18 -16.23 -10.40
N GLY A 102 -5.88 -15.36 -11.13
CA GLY A 102 -7.35 -15.28 -11.14
C GLY A 102 -7.98 -14.58 -9.92
N ARG A 103 -7.18 -14.09 -8.97
CA ARG A 103 -7.63 -13.31 -7.80
C ARG A 103 -7.87 -11.85 -8.17
N ASN A 104 -8.98 -11.61 -8.87
CA ASN A 104 -9.33 -10.27 -9.35
C ASN A 104 -9.58 -9.28 -8.21
N ASP A 105 -10.04 -9.75 -7.06
CA ASP A 105 -10.20 -8.98 -5.81
C ASP A 105 -8.87 -8.35 -5.35
N LEU A 106 -7.82 -9.17 -5.20
CA LEU A 106 -6.49 -8.69 -4.80
C LEU A 106 -5.86 -7.81 -5.88
N ALA A 107 -6.09 -8.13 -7.16
CA ALA A 107 -5.60 -7.32 -8.26
C ALA A 107 -6.21 -5.91 -8.25
N VAL A 108 -7.51 -5.80 -8.00
CA VAL A 108 -8.21 -4.50 -7.91
C VAL A 108 -7.68 -3.69 -6.73
N ARG A 109 -7.54 -4.30 -5.55
CA ARG A 109 -6.99 -3.61 -4.37
C ARG A 109 -5.58 -3.08 -4.61
N ALA A 110 -4.70 -3.90 -5.20
CA ALA A 110 -3.34 -3.48 -5.56
C ALA A 110 -3.34 -2.33 -6.60
N LEU A 111 -4.23 -2.36 -7.58
CA LEU A 111 -4.38 -1.27 -8.56
C LEU A 111 -4.91 0.02 -7.93
N GLN A 112 -5.81 -0.07 -6.95
CA GLN A 112 -6.29 1.10 -6.21
C GLN A 112 -5.15 1.78 -5.44
N ARG A 113 -4.28 1.00 -4.77
CA ARG A 113 -3.06 1.54 -4.13
C ARG A 113 -2.15 2.23 -5.14
N MET A 114 -1.89 1.57 -6.27
CA MET A 114 -1.07 2.16 -7.34
C MET A 114 -1.64 3.50 -7.81
N LYS A 115 -2.96 3.60 -7.97
CA LYS A 115 -3.62 4.84 -8.39
C LYS A 115 -3.55 5.93 -7.32
N ALA A 116 -3.72 5.58 -6.04
CA ALA A 116 -3.59 6.51 -4.92
C ALA A 116 -2.18 7.12 -4.88
N MET A 117 -1.14 6.28 -4.95
CA MET A 117 0.26 6.73 -5.01
C MET A 117 0.57 7.56 -6.25
N GLN A 118 -0.01 7.21 -7.39
CA GLN A 118 0.17 7.98 -8.62
C GLN A 118 -0.40 9.41 -8.48
N SER A 119 -1.59 9.55 -7.88
CA SER A 119 -2.19 10.87 -7.60
C SER A 119 -1.32 11.68 -6.65
N GLU A 120 -0.92 11.07 -5.55
CA GLU A 120 -0.06 11.67 -4.53
C GLU A 120 1.25 12.19 -5.12
N LEU A 121 1.98 11.36 -5.87
CA LEU A 121 3.22 11.78 -6.53
C LEU A 121 3.00 12.90 -7.55
N SER A 122 1.87 12.90 -8.25
CA SER A 122 1.53 13.95 -9.21
C SER A 122 1.28 15.28 -8.51
N GLU A 123 0.52 15.26 -7.41
CA GLU A 123 0.19 16.44 -6.60
C GLU A 123 1.44 17.02 -5.93
N MET A 124 2.31 16.16 -5.37
CA MET A 124 3.57 16.58 -4.76
C MET A 124 4.51 17.22 -5.78
N LYS A 125 4.64 16.64 -6.99
CA LYS A 125 5.46 17.23 -8.06
C LYS A 125 4.94 18.60 -8.47
N ALA A 126 3.62 18.73 -8.67
CA ALA A 126 3.01 20.01 -9.01
C ALA A 126 3.24 21.06 -7.90
N ALA A 127 3.14 20.68 -6.64
CA ALA A 127 3.40 21.58 -5.51
C ALA A 127 4.86 22.05 -5.46
N MET A 128 5.82 21.16 -5.73
CA MET A 128 7.24 21.51 -5.77
C MET A 128 7.60 22.40 -6.96
N GLU A 129 6.97 22.19 -8.12
CA GLU A 129 7.18 23.05 -9.30
C GLU A 129 6.55 24.45 -9.13
N ALA A 130 5.53 24.57 -8.28
CA ALA A 130 4.86 25.83 -7.97
C ALA A 130 5.51 26.62 -6.81
N SER A 131 6.50 26.03 -6.12
CA SER A 131 7.22 26.61 -4.97
C SER A 131 8.56 27.21 -5.40
#